data_AF-A0A9K3GF36-F1
#
_entry.id   AF-A0A9K3GF36-F1
#
_cell.length_a   1.000
_cell.length_b   1.000
_cell.length_c   1.000
_cell.angle_alpha   90.00
_cell.angle_beta   90.00
_cell.angle_gamma   90.00
#
_symmetry.space_group_name_H-M   'P 1'
#
loop_
_entity.id
_entity.type
_entity.pdbx_description
1 polymer ?
#
loop_
_entity_poly.entity_id
_entity_poly.type
_entity_poly.pdbx_seq_one_letter_code
_entity_poly.pdbx_strand_id
1 'polypeptide(L)'
;MSGSGSHEDLQYQQARNAQLRQRLRQVQAVQPDYNREIEQTAARQEGPPFFRPEEMELIVCGEQTLDFKALERVTKYDGGYHISHKIVLWFWEIVHDMTPEQQKQLLKFVCGSDRAPVGGLSKQQFIIVRNGVEDDRLPTSHVCFSALMIPDYSSKDVLREQLLIAIGNSEGFGLR
;
A
#
# COMPACT_ATOMS: atom_id res chain seq x y z
N MET A 1 -20.94 -4.85 -43.31
CA MET A 1 -19.52 -5.19 -43.11
C MET A 1 -19.21 -4.94 -41.64
N SER A 2 -19.31 -5.97 -40.80
CA SER A 2 -19.15 -5.83 -39.35
C SER A 2 -18.71 -7.19 -38.79
N GLY A 3 -17.41 -7.37 -38.58
CA GLY A 3 -16.83 -8.66 -38.19
C GLY A 3 -15.41 -8.61 -37.65
N SER A 4 -14.92 -7.46 -37.18
CA SER A 4 -13.53 -7.32 -36.70
C SER A 4 -13.36 -7.39 -35.17
N GLY A 5 -14.41 -7.22 -34.38
CA GLY A 5 -14.28 -7.12 -32.90
C GLY A 5 -14.08 -8.44 -32.14
N SER A 6 -14.34 -9.60 -32.73
CA SER A 6 -14.30 -10.89 -32.02
C SER A 6 -12.92 -11.56 -32.00
N HIS A 7 -12.04 -11.18 -32.93
CA HIS A 7 -10.74 -11.84 -33.11
C HIS A 7 -9.63 -11.21 -32.25
N GLU A 8 -9.70 -9.89 -32.02
CA GLU A 8 -8.78 -9.16 -31.13
C GLU A 8 -9.03 -9.51 -29.66
N ASP A 9 -10.30 -9.64 -29.25
CA ASP A 9 -10.69 -10.08 -27.90
C ASP A 9 -10.19 -11.49 -27.58
N LEU A 10 -10.24 -12.40 -28.56
CA LEU A 10 -9.76 -13.77 -28.39
C LEU A 10 -8.24 -13.81 -28.24
N GLN A 11 -7.50 -13.02 -29.01
CA GLN A 11 -6.04 -12.91 -28.90
C GLN A 11 -5.62 -12.31 -27.56
N TYR A 12 -6.33 -11.29 -27.08
CA TYR A 12 -6.12 -10.69 -25.76
C TYR A 12 -6.34 -11.72 -24.63
N GLN A 13 -7.44 -12.48 -24.69
CA GLN A 13 -7.74 -13.52 -23.71
C GLN A 13 -6.69 -14.65 -23.74
N GLN A 14 -6.21 -15.05 -24.92
CA GLN A 14 -5.17 -16.05 -25.06
C GLN A 14 -3.83 -15.58 -24.46
N ALA A 15 -3.43 -14.33 -24.74
CA ALA A 15 -2.22 -13.75 -24.16
C ALA A 15 -2.29 -13.66 -22.63
N ARG A 16 -3.43 -13.21 -22.09
CA ARG A 16 -3.66 -13.15 -20.64
C ARG A 16 -3.59 -14.54 -19.99
N ASN A 17 -4.24 -15.53 -20.60
CA ASN A 17 -4.23 -16.91 -20.11
C ASN A 17 -2.83 -17.55 -20.18
N ALA A 18 -2.05 -17.25 -21.22
CA ALA A 18 -0.67 -17.71 -21.34
C ALA A 18 0.21 -17.15 -20.21
N GLN A 19 0.04 -15.86 -19.90
CA GLN A 19 0.79 -15.18 -18.84
C GLN A 19 0.40 -15.67 -17.43
N LEU A 20 -0.90 -15.91 -17.18
CA LEU A 20 -1.38 -16.53 -15.95
C LEU A 20 -0.80 -17.93 -15.75
N ARG A 21 -0.76 -18.74 -16.81
CA ARG A 21 -0.13 -20.08 -16.78
C ARG A 21 1.38 -20.02 -16.55
N GLN A 22 2.06 -18.97 -17.00
CA GLN A 22 3.48 -18.78 -16.73
C GLN A 22 3.72 -18.40 -15.27
N ARG A 23 2.91 -17.50 -14.70
CA ARG A 23 2.97 -17.14 -13.28
C ARG A 23 2.63 -18.32 -12.37
N LEU A 24 1.59 -19.07 -12.70
CA LEU A 24 1.20 -20.26 -11.95
C LEU A 24 2.36 -21.28 -11.92
N ARG A 25 3.06 -21.46 -13.04
CA ARG A 25 4.26 -22.31 -13.11
C ARG A 25 5.40 -21.78 -12.23
N GLN A 26 5.65 -20.47 -12.22
CA GLN A 26 6.69 -19.88 -11.37
C GLN A 26 6.37 -20.04 -9.87
N VAL A 27 5.13 -19.79 -9.46
CA VAL A 27 4.70 -20.00 -8.06
C VAL A 27 4.78 -21.49 -7.70
N GLN A 28 4.25 -22.37 -8.54
CA GLN A 28 4.28 -23.82 -8.31
C GLN A 28 5.69 -24.41 -8.30
N ALA A 29 6.66 -23.78 -8.98
CA ALA A 29 8.05 -24.23 -8.95
C ALA A 29 8.75 -23.88 -7.64
N VAL A 30 8.42 -22.74 -7.02
CA VAL A 30 9.08 -22.25 -5.80
C VAL A 30 8.36 -22.71 -4.52
N GLN A 31 7.03 -22.87 -4.58
CA GLN A 31 6.21 -23.22 -3.42
C GLN A 31 6.64 -24.51 -2.70
N PRO A 32 6.98 -25.63 -3.39
CA PRO A 32 7.35 -26.87 -2.73
C PRO A 32 8.67 -26.77 -1.96
N ASP A 33 9.65 -26.07 -2.54
CA ASP A 33 10.96 -25.88 -1.91
C ASP A 33 10.85 -24.92 -0.72
N TYR A 34 10.09 -23.83 -0.84
CA TYR A 34 9.79 -22.92 0.27
C TYR A 34 9.04 -23.62 1.41
N ASN A 35 7.99 -24.39 1.10
CA ASN A 35 7.23 -25.14 2.10
C ASN A 35 8.11 -26.21 2.78
N ARG A 36 8.93 -26.93 1.99
CA ARG A 36 9.88 -27.90 2.53
C ARG A 36 10.90 -27.23 3.45
N GLU A 37 11.39 -26.06 3.10
CA GLU A 37 12.35 -25.31 3.93
C GLU A 37 11.71 -24.84 5.24
N ILE A 38 10.46 -24.35 5.21
CA ILE A 38 9.67 -24.04 6.41
C ILE A 38 9.47 -25.29 7.26
N GLU A 39 9.01 -26.39 6.68
CA GLU A 39 8.75 -27.65 7.38
C GLU A 39 10.03 -28.24 7.97
N GLN A 40 11.14 -28.20 7.25
CA GLN A 40 12.44 -28.66 7.75
C GLN A 40 12.97 -27.75 8.86
N THR A 41 12.79 -26.44 8.75
CA THR A 41 13.19 -25.48 9.81
C THR A 41 12.34 -25.68 11.07
N ALA A 42 11.03 -25.87 10.92
CA ALA A 42 10.11 -26.16 12.02
C ALA A 42 10.40 -27.52 12.68
N ALA A 43 10.70 -28.56 11.88
CA ALA A 43 11.00 -29.90 12.37
C ALA A 43 12.35 -30.02 13.07
N ARG A 44 13.32 -29.13 12.76
CA ARG A 44 14.63 -29.14 13.41
C ARG A 44 14.62 -28.62 14.84
N GLN A 45 13.55 -27.95 15.31
CA GLN A 45 13.56 -27.17 16.57
C GLN A 45 14.77 -26.20 16.67
N GLU A 46 15.39 -25.85 15.55
CA GLU A 46 16.54 -24.92 15.47
C GLU A 46 16.11 -23.53 14.96
N GLY A 47 14.80 -23.24 14.97
CA GLY A 47 14.37 -21.85 15.04
C GLY A 47 14.96 -21.22 16.30
N PRO A 48 15.37 -19.93 16.29
CA PRO A 48 15.97 -19.30 17.46
C PRO A 48 15.06 -19.60 18.67
N PRO A 49 15.61 -20.12 19.79
CA PRO A 49 14.84 -20.67 20.92
C PRO A 49 14.06 -19.60 21.72
N PHE A 50 13.75 -18.48 21.09
CA PHE A 50 13.36 -17.23 21.72
C PHE A 50 12.01 -16.68 21.26
N PHE A 51 11.43 -17.18 20.16
CA PHE A 51 10.17 -16.64 19.64
C PHE A 51 9.09 -17.72 19.55
N ARG A 52 7.96 -17.43 20.18
CA ARG A 52 6.71 -18.17 20.02
C ARG A 52 6.16 -17.98 18.59
N PRO A 53 5.32 -18.91 18.09
CA PRO A 53 4.70 -18.77 16.77
C PRO A 53 4.03 -17.41 16.53
N GLU A 54 3.38 -16.85 17.56
CA GLU A 54 2.73 -15.54 17.45
C GLU A 54 3.74 -14.38 17.33
N GLU A 55 4.91 -14.51 17.95
CA GLU A 55 5.99 -13.50 17.84
C GLU A 55 6.66 -13.57 16.47
N MET A 56 6.83 -14.77 15.93
CA MET A 56 7.32 -14.97 14.57
C MET A 56 6.32 -14.45 13.53
N GLU A 57 5.02 -14.69 13.73
CA GLU A 57 3.97 -14.10 12.90
C GLU A 57 4.00 -12.57 12.99
N LEU A 58 4.13 -11.97 14.17
CA LEU A 58 4.23 -10.52 14.31
C LEU A 58 5.47 -9.94 13.59
N ILE A 59 6.61 -10.65 13.63
CA ILE A 59 7.84 -10.24 12.94
C ILE A 59 7.67 -10.33 11.41
N VAL A 60 7.05 -11.40 10.92
CA VAL A 60 6.90 -11.68 9.49
C VAL A 60 5.74 -10.89 8.87
N CYS A 61 4.63 -10.76 9.59
CA CYS A 61 3.37 -10.20 9.11
C CYS A 61 3.09 -8.77 9.61
N GLY A 62 3.76 -8.32 10.68
CA GLY A 62 3.49 -7.02 11.30
C GLY A 62 2.24 -7.00 12.18
N GLU A 63 1.95 -5.84 12.76
CA GLU A 63 0.77 -5.61 13.59
C GLU A 63 -0.51 -5.53 12.72
N GLN A 64 -1.54 -6.31 13.06
CA GLN A 64 -2.79 -6.36 12.28
C GLN A 64 -3.71 -5.16 12.52
N THR A 65 -3.57 -4.49 13.67
CA THR A 65 -4.36 -3.31 14.03
C THR A 65 -3.62 -2.02 13.67
N LEU A 66 -4.27 -1.17 12.88
CA LEU A 66 -3.67 0.07 12.37
C LEU A 66 -4.12 1.28 13.21
N ASP A 67 -3.28 1.75 14.13
CA ASP A 67 -3.53 3.00 14.88
C ASP A 67 -3.07 4.23 14.07
N PHE A 68 -3.96 4.81 13.28
CA PHE A 68 -3.65 6.03 12.52
C PHE A 68 -3.46 7.26 13.38
N LYS A 69 -3.93 7.28 14.64
CA LYS A 69 -3.59 8.35 15.57
C LYS A 69 -2.14 8.25 15.99
N ALA A 70 -1.58 7.04 16.11
CA ALA A 70 -0.14 6.86 16.31
C ALA A 70 0.67 7.33 15.11
N LEU A 71 0.22 7.03 13.89
CA LEU A 71 0.86 7.50 12.66
C LEU A 71 0.88 9.05 12.60
N GLU A 72 -0.26 9.68 12.87
CA GLU A 72 -0.40 11.14 12.89
C GLU A 72 0.60 11.81 13.83
N ARG A 73 0.78 11.25 15.04
CA ARG A 73 1.72 11.78 16.04
C ARG A 73 3.17 11.76 15.59
N VAL A 74 3.57 10.81 14.74
CA VAL A 74 4.97 10.63 14.31
C VAL A 74 5.24 11.15 12.89
N THR A 75 4.19 11.61 12.20
CA THR A 75 4.30 12.14 10.84
C THR A 75 5.10 13.44 10.82
N LYS A 76 6.03 13.53 9.86
CA LYS A 76 6.79 14.74 9.58
C LYS A 76 6.16 15.53 8.45
N TYR A 77 6.35 16.84 8.48
CA TYR A 77 5.82 17.76 7.48
C TYR A 77 6.97 18.56 6.84
N ASP A 78 6.88 18.78 5.53
CA ASP A 78 7.92 19.49 4.76
C ASP A 78 7.31 20.36 3.64
N GLY A 79 8.12 21.20 3.01
CA GLY A 79 7.69 22.11 1.94
C GLY A 79 6.80 23.26 2.44
N GLY A 80 6.92 23.62 3.72
CA GLY A 80 6.09 24.64 4.38
C GLY A 80 4.80 24.09 5.00
N TYR A 81 4.53 22.79 4.89
CA TYR A 81 3.51 22.15 5.71
C TYR A 81 3.99 21.98 7.15
N HIS A 82 3.04 22.05 8.07
CA HIS A 82 3.22 21.84 9.50
C HIS A 82 1.91 21.33 10.10
N ILE A 83 1.93 20.88 11.35
CA ILE A 83 0.80 20.21 12.02
C ILE A 83 -0.52 21.00 12.02
N SER A 84 -0.45 22.33 12.04
CA SER A 84 -1.62 23.23 12.02
C SER A 84 -1.96 23.79 10.62
N HIS A 85 -1.27 23.35 9.57
CA HIS A 85 -1.56 23.78 8.20
C HIS A 85 -2.92 23.24 7.75
N LYS A 86 -3.73 24.06 7.06
CA LYS A 86 -5.11 23.69 6.68
C LYS A 86 -5.21 22.35 5.94
N ILE A 87 -4.31 22.09 4.99
CA ILE A 87 -4.28 20.87 4.18
C ILE A 87 -3.94 19.64 5.03
N VAL A 88 -3.06 19.80 6.02
CA VAL A 88 -2.66 18.74 6.94
C VAL A 88 -3.82 18.38 7.86
N LEU A 89 -4.52 19.38 8.40
CA LEU A 89 -5.71 19.15 9.23
C LEU A 89 -6.80 18.42 8.44
N TRP A 90 -7.11 18.89 7.22
CA TRP A 90 -8.06 18.22 6.34
C TRP A 90 -7.66 16.79 6.00
N PHE A 91 -6.38 16.56 5.69
CA PHE A 91 -5.86 15.23 5.41
C PHE A 91 -6.14 14.27 6.56
N TRP A 92 -5.78 14.64 7.79
CA TRP A 92 -5.99 13.77 8.93
C TRP A 92 -7.47 13.55 9.25
N GLU A 93 -8.30 14.59 9.16
CA GLU A 93 -9.76 14.41 9.27
C GLU A 93 -10.30 13.41 8.25
N ILE A 94 -9.84 13.46 7.00
CA ILE A 94 -10.24 12.50 5.97
C ILE A 94 -9.74 11.09 6.30
N VAL A 95 -8.48 10.95 6.74
CA VAL A 95 -7.87 9.65 7.06
C VAL A 95 -8.54 8.97 8.26
N HIS A 96 -8.97 9.74 9.26
CA HIS A 96 -9.72 9.20 10.40
C HIS A 96 -11.16 8.84 10.05
N ASP A 97 -11.73 9.45 9.00
CA ASP A 97 -13.04 9.09 8.44
C ASP A 97 -12.98 7.93 7.43
N MET A 98 -11.79 7.51 6.99
CA MET A 98 -11.62 6.42 6.02
C MET A 98 -12.02 5.06 6.60
N THR A 99 -12.52 4.19 5.73
CA THR A 99 -12.69 2.77 6.04
C THR A 99 -11.33 2.08 6.29
N PRO A 100 -11.30 0.96 7.02
CA PRO A 100 -10.06 0.19 7.23
C PRO A 100 -9.36 -0.21 5.92
N GLU A 101 -10.14 -0.53 4.88
CA GLU A 101 -9.62 -0.88 3.55
C GLU A 101 -8.93 0.32 2.88
N GLN A 102 -9.54 1.51 2.94
CA GLN A 102 -8.94 2.74 2.40
C GLN A 102 -7.66 3.14 3.16
N GLN A 103 -7.66 2.95 4.48
CA GLN A 103 -6.48 3.16 5.31
C GLN A 103 -5.32 2.22 4.92
N LYS A 104 -5.61 0.94 4.67
CA LYS A 104 -4.64 -0.02 4.11
C LYS A 104 -4.12 0.41 2.74
N GLN A 105 -5.01 0.87 1.85
CA GLN A 105 -4.63 1.39 0.54
C GLN A 105 -3.72 2.62 0.66
N LEU A 106 -3.96 3.51 1.62
CA LEU A 106 -3.10 4.66 1.88
C LEU A 106 -1.69 4.23 2.32
N LEU A 107 -1.59 3.29 3.26
CA LEU A 107 -0.28 2.76 3.68
C LEU A 107 0.43 2.06 2.52
N LYS A 108 -0.27 1.26 1.72
CA LYS A 108 0.31 0.63 0.53
C LYS A 108 0.80 1.69 -0.47
N PHE A 109 0.02 2.74 -0.69
CA PHE A 109 0.35 3.84 -1.60
C PHE A 109 1.60 4.59 -1.16
N VAL A 110 1.74 4.90 0.14
CA VAL A 110 2.83 5.75 0.65
C VAL A 110 4.04 4.94 1.09
N CYS A 111 3.82 3.81 1.75
CA CYS A 111 4.85 3.01 2.41
C CYS A 111 5.15 1.68 1.68
N GLY A 112 4.38 1.33 0.64
CA GLY A 112 4.58 0.10 -0.13
C GLY A 112 4.07 -1.17 0.56
N SER A 113 3.50 -1.04 1.76
CA SER A 113 2.96 -2.13 2.57
C SER A 113 1.65 -1.66 3.20
N ASP A 114 0.65 -2.52 3.26
CA ASP A 114 -0.61 -2.28 3.98
C ASP A 114 -0.54 -2.69 5.47
N ARG A 115 0.64 -3.13 5.93
CA ARG A 115 0.91 -3.60 7.28
C ARG A 115 1.75 -2.60 8.05
N ALA A 116 1.47 -2.48 9.34
CA ALA A 116 2.31 -1.72 10.26
C ALA A 116 3.60 -2.49 10.59
N PRO A 117 4.71 -1.78 10.85
CA PRO A 117 5.94 -2.41 11.30
C PRO A 117 5.77 -2.99 12.71
N VAL A 118 6.74 -3.79 13.15
CA VAL A 118 6.80 -4.24 14.55
C VAL A 118 6.82 -3.01 15.48
N GLY A 119 5.91 -2.98 16.45
CA GLY A 119 5.68 -1.81 17.31
C GLY A 119 4.63 -0.82 16.80
N GLY A 120 3.93 -1.18 15.71
CA GLY A 120 2.77 -0.47 15.19
C GLY A 120 3.10 0.81 14.42
N LEU A 121 2.07 1.54 14.00
CA LEU A 121 2.22 2.75 13.18
C LEU A 121 2.97 3.90 13.88
N SER A 122 3.16 3.84 15.19
CA SER A 122 4.05 4.76 15.92
C SER A 122 5.52 4.65 15.49
N LYS A 123 5.91 3.54 14.84
CA LYS A 123 7.25 3.31 14.32
C LYS A 123 7.32 3.44 12.79
N GLN A 124 6.18 3.70 12.15
CA GLN A 124 6.12 3.89 10.72
C GLN A 124 6.66 5.27 10.35
N GLN A 125 7.67 5.31 9.48
CA GLN A 125 8.08 6.57 8.86
C GLN A 125 6.95 7.04 7.93
N PHE A 126 6.55 8.30 8.07
CA PHE A 126 5.55 8.93 7.21
C PHE A 126 5.85 10.42 7.11
N ILE A 127 5.93 10.94 5.88
CA ILE A 127 6.26 12.35 5.61
C ILE A 127 5.20 12.92 4.68
N ILE A 128 4.66 14.10 5.00
CA ILE A 128 3.76 14.83 4.11
C ILE A 128 4.48 16.07 3.59
N VAL A 129 4.60 16.16 2.27
CA VAL A 129 5.37 17.20 1.56
C VAL A 129 4.42 18.01 0.69
N ARG A 130 4.51 19.33 0.75
CA ARG A 130 3.76 20.21 -0.15
C ARG A 130 4.20 20.05 -1.60
N ASN A 131 3.27 20.03 -2.54
CA ASN A 131 3.54 19.76 -3.96
C ASN A 131 2.75 20.66 -4.93
N GLY A 132 2.93 21.98 -4.81
CA GLY A 132 2.29 22.96 -5.70
C GLY A 132 0.85 23.33 -5.28
N VAL A 133 0.10 23.94 -6.21
CA VAL A 133 -1.18 24.63 -5.93
C VAL A 133 -2.27 24.29 -6.97
N GLU A 134 -2.40 23.02 -7.37
CA GLU A 134 -3.25 22.59 -8.48
C GLU A 134 -4.31 21.59 -8.00
N ASP A 135 -5.60 21.88 -8.27
CA ASP A 135 -6.71 21.01 -7.86
C ASP A 135 -6.82 19.73 -8.71
N ASP A 136 -6.43 19.79 -9.97
CA ASP A 136 -6.51 18.66 -10.91
C ASP A 136 -5.34 17.68 -10.74
N ARG A 137 -4.33 18.04 -9.95
CA ARG A 137 -3.14 17.24 -9.74
C ARG A 137 -3.38 16.22 -8.64
N LEU A 138 -3.21 14.94 -8.95
CA LEU A 138 -3.30 13.88 -7.94
C LEU A 138 -2.16 13.95 -6.91
N PRO A 139 -2.40 13.54 -5.66
CA PRO A 139 -1.32 13.26 -4.72
C PRO A 139 -0.39 12.19 -5.29
N THR A 140 0.91 12.32 -5.02
CA THR A 140 1.91 11.34 -5.46
C THR A 140 2.70 10.82 -4.26
N SER A 141 3.28 9.63 -4.35
CA SER A 141 4.11 9.08 -3.28
C SER A 141 5.53 8.76 -3.75
N HIS A 142 6.48 8.86 -2.81
CA HIS A 142 7.81 8.31 -2.94
C HIS A 142 7.99 7.21 -1.89
N VAL A 143 7.67 5.98 -2.30
CA VAL A 143 7.61 4.81 -1.41
C VAL A 143 8.91 4.58 -0.65
N CYS A 144 10.07 4.72 -1.31
CA CYS A 144 11.38 4.55 -0.68
C CYS A 144 11.62 5.45 0.54
N PHE A 145 10.91 6.58 0.63
CA PHE A 145 11.03 7.55 1.72
C PHE A 145 9.76 7.65 2.57
N SER A 146 8.74 6.83 2.27
CA SER A 146 7.39 6.95 2.86
C SER A 146 6.86 8.38 2.85
N ALA A 147 7.05 9.06 1.71
CA ALA A 147 6.67 10.46 1.54
C ALA A 147 5.43 10.59 0.64
N LEU A 148 4.42 11.30 1.14
CA LEU A 148 3.20 11.66 0.44
C LEU A 148 3.26 13.14 0.04
N MET A 149 3.18 13.39 -1.25
CA MET A 149 3.25 14.72 -1.85
C MET A 149 1.82 15.21 -2.13
N ILE A 150 1.40 16.27 -1.44
CA ILE A 150 0.02 16.79 -1.50
C ILE A 150 0.04 18.23 -2.05
N PRO A 151 -0.70 18.54 -3.13
CA PRO A 151 -0.95 19.91 -3.57
C PRO A 151 -1.82 20.71 -2.59
N ASP A 152 -1.76 22.05 -2.68
CA ASP A 152 -2.69 22.91 -1.95
C ASP A 152 -4.06 22.96 -2.61
N TYR A 153 -4.89 21.96 -2.27
CA TYR A 153 -6.26 21.92 -2.74
C TYR A 153 -7.09 23.10 -2.23
N SER A 154 -8.03 23.54 -3.08
CA SER A 154 -8.96 24.63 -2.78
C SER A 154 -9.94 24.31 -1.64
N SER A 155 -10.31 23.04 -1.48
CA SER A 155 -11.26 22.58 -0.47
C SER A 155 -10.93 21.18 0.07
N LYS A 156 -11.51 20.85 1.24
CA LYS A 156 -11.42 19.52 1.85
C LYS A 156 -12.02 18.44 0.95
N ASP A 157 -13.10 18.75 0.24
CA ASP A 157 -13.78 17.78 -0.63
C ASP A 157 -12.93 17.43 -1.85
N VAL A 158 -12.26 18.42 -2.47
CA VAL A 158 -11.29 18.17 -3.54
C VAL A 158 -10.13 17.32 -3.03
N LEU A 159 -9.55 17.63 -1.87
CA LEU A 159 -8.50 16.79 -1.27
C LEU A 159 -8.98 15.36 -1.06
N ARG A 160 -10.20 15.17 -0.54
CA ARG A 160 -10.77 13.83 -0.31
C ARG A 160 -10.92 13.08 -1.63
N GLU A 161 -11.52 13.69 -2.63
CA GLU A 161 -11.74 13.08 -3.94
C GLU A 161 -10.41 12.66 -4.59
N GLN A 162 -9.46 13.59 -4.71
CA GLN A 162 -8.17 13.34 -5.34
C GLN A 162 -7.35 12.30 -4.56
N LEU A 163 -7.41 12.31 -3.22
CA LEU A 163 -6.74 11.30 -2.39
C LEU A 163 -7.34 9.90 -2.60
N LEU A 164 -8.68 9.78 -2.62
CA LEU A 164 -9.34 8.50 -2.86
C LEU A 164 -9.07 7.97 -4.27
N ILE A 165 -9.01 8.84 -5.28
CA ILE A 165 -8.61 8.47 -6.63
C ILE A 165 -7.16 7.95 -6.63
N ALA A 166 -6.22 8.67 -6.00
CA ALA A 166 -4.81 8.27 -5.99
C ALA A 166 -4.59 6.92 -5.30
N ILE A 167 -5.14 6.72 -4.09
CA ILE A 167 -4.96 5.45 -3.37
C ILE A 167 -5.73 4.30 -4.04
N GLY A 168 -6.89 4.57 -4.65
CA GLY A 168 -7.70 3.56 -5.33
C GLY A 168 -7.14 3.13 -6.70
N ASN A 169 -6.34 3.98 -7.36
CA ASN A 169 -5.69 3.66 -8.63
C ASN A 169 -4.19 3.33 -8.48
N SER A 170 -3.68 3.25 -7.25
CA SER A 170 -2.26 2.98 -6.97
C SER A 170 -1.81 1.54 -7.28
N GLU A 171 -2.74 0.64 -7.62
CA GLU A 171 -2.41 -0.71 -8.10
C GLU A 171 -1.93 -0.68 -9.56
N GLY A 172 -0.63 -0.40 -9.73
CA GLY A 172 0.08 -0.59 -10.99
C GLY A 172 0.04 -2.04 -11.46
N PHE A 173 -0.55 -2.26 -12.65
CA PHE A 173 -0.70 -3.51 -13.41
C PHE A 173 -1.49 -4.65 -12.76
N GLY A 174 -2.71 -4.36 -12.33
CA GLY A 174 -3.84 -5.26 -12.56
C GLY A 174 -4.48 -4.95 -13.93
N LEU A 175 -4.03 -5.64 -15.00
CA LEU A 175 -4.64 -5.53 -16.34
C LEU A 175 -6.17 -5.75 -16.23
N ARG A 176 -6.97 -4.73 -16.58
CA ARG A 176 -8.40 -4.89 -16.89
C ARG A 176 -8.56 -5.51 -18.28
#